data_AF-A0A661E517-F1
#
_entry.id   AF-A0A661E517-F1
#
_cell.length_a   1.000
_cell.length_b   1.000
_cell.length_c   1.000
_cell.angle_alpha   90.00
_cell.angle_beta   90.00
_cell.angle_gamma   90.00
#
_symmetry.space_group_name_H-M   'P 1'
#
loop_
_entity.id
_entity.type
_entity.pdbx_description
1 polymer ?
#
loop_
_entity_poly.entity_id
_entity_poly.type
_entity_poly.pdbx_seq_one_letter_code
_entity_poly.pdbx_strand_id
1 'polypeptide(L)'
;MQIDQLIQGLEAKFNQSRIVFWYDPEQSFQEAVASIAIAGVTLLDMAEHSILEVKKRIELDEPLGRFLLYFSCAEPAPEADFLLDIRFYSETFFADSSSMLLAELGISRMDLRGHLQLRQSFFGSKQRLAALKRLVTEGEDASSLDLKMIAVLTKADTPSLEDVLLRLLKGYADSISSDVEAEAGLALLAKFGLDKPLWKAVAARFGYDEDEPSITGFTLKLFCTELLMHVAADDLDWLSNNLLEMASGRATAQAFMVGWRDSRRYAECHDLLSHKIEGQLEIGNRCAHYSPNQLLECDCFEAVEQAIIRGLVAQLLDTSKRVDRVEFGTILSRRLSGHWCLLRPEYKSVYEALRNAELLLFLRKQFVDGFHYDSAKALYEAYTSELYLFDQAYRLFNEHVHLLFSQGAEILRQLDEAVERLYTDWYLSELGRAWDSHIEREGLLEQWALPAVDNQFQFFDKQVKKRLGSKQTKRIFV
;
A
#
# COMPACT_ATOMS: atom_id res chain seq x y z
N MET A 1 15.50 -15.97 -29.10
CA MET A 1 15.30 -16.86 -30.26
C MET A 1 16.62 -17.55 -30.60
N GLN A 2 16.65 -18.89 -30.61
CA GLN A 2 17.81 -19.63 -31.10
C GLN A 2 17.85 -19.59 -32.63
N ILE A 3 18.46 -18.53 -33.17
CA ILE A 3 18.68 -18.33 -34.61
C ILE A 3 19.39 -19.54 -35.23
N ASP A 4 20.23 -20.24 -34.47
CA ASP A 4 20.99 -21.40 -34.96
C ASP A 4 20.09 -22.58 -35.38
N GLN A 5 18.99 -22.86 -34.67
CA GLN A 5 18.05 -23.92 -35.06
C GLN A 5 17.25 -23.54 -36.32
N LEU A 6 16.89 -22.27 -36.44
CA LEU A 6 16.24 -21.72 -37.63
C LEU A 6 17.17 -21.83 -38.86
N ILE A 7 18.44 -21.43 -38.70
CA ILE A 7 19.47 -21.54 -39.75
C ILE A 7 19.67 -22.99 -40.15
N GLN A 8 19.79 -23.93 -39.21
CA GLN A 8 19.92 -25.36 -39.52
C GLN A 8 18.72 -25.91 -40.30
N GLY A 9 17.50 -25.50 -39.92
CA GLY A 9 16.28 -25.87 -40.64
C GLY A 9 16.26 -25.34 -42.09
N LEU A 10 16.69 -24.08 -42.28
CA LEU A 10 16.81 -23.47 -43.60
C LEU A 10 17.92 -24.14 -44.45
N GLU A 11 19.10 -24.41 -43.87
CA GLU A 11 20.21 -25.11 -44.53
C GLU A 11 19.78 -26.49 -45.02
N ALA A 12 19.00 -27.22 -44.22
CA ALA A 12 18.47 -28.53 -44.62
C ALA A 12 17.59 -28.45 -45.87
N LYS A 13 16.81 -27.38 -46.04
CA LYS A 13 15.98 -27.16 -47.24
C LYS A 13 16.81 -26.86 -48.48
N PHE A 14 17.94 -26.17 -48.32
CA PHE A 14 18.86 -25.91 -49.43
C PHE A 14 19.62 -27.15 -49.94
N ASN A 15 19.55 -28.29 -49.23
CA ASN A 15 20.05 -29.57 -49.75
C ASN A 15 19.11 -30.18 -50.81
N GLN A 16 17.84 -29.77 -50.84
CA GLN A 16 16.80 -30.33 -51.72
C GLN A 16 16.43 -29.39 -52.86
N SER A 17 16.48 -28.07 -52.63
CA SER A 17 16.24 -27.08 -53.67
C SER A 17 17.19 -25.89 -53.56
N ARG A 18 17.47 -25.24 -54.69
CA ARG A 18 18.21 -23.97 -54.71
C ARG A 18 17.35 -22.79 -54.27
N ILE A 19 16.03 -22.90 -54.30
CA ILE A 19 15.11 -21.83 -53.91
C ILE A 19 14.25 -22.32 -52.76
N VAL A 20 14.18 -21.52 -51.71
CA VAL A 20 13.36 -21.80 -50.53
C VAL A 20 12.42 -20.62 -50.30
N PHE A 21 11.12 -20.89 -50.24
CA PHE A 21 10.09 -19.93 -49.86
C PHE A 21 9.85 -20.02 -48.35
N TRP A 22 9.79 -18.88 -47.68
CA TRP A 22 9.46 -18.81 -46.26
C TRP A 22 8.36 -17.78 -46.03
N TYR A 23 7.17 -18.28 -45.68
CA TYR A 23 6.02 -17.45 -45.30
C TYR A 23 5.97 -17.29 -43.79
N ASP A 24 5.95 -16.04 -43.35
CA ASP A 24 5.83 -15.62 -41.95
C ASP A 24 4.66 -14.64 -41.83
N PRO A 25 3.40 -15.12 -41.94
CA PRO A 25 2.21 -14.28 -41.84
C PRO A 25 2.11 -13.54 -40.51
N GLU A 26 2.73 -14.10 -39.48
CA GLU A 26 2.77 -13.57 -38.11
C GLU A 26 3.90 -12.57 -37.89
N GLN A 27 4.79 -12.39 -38.88
CA GLN A 27 5.97 -11.51 -38.82
C GLN A 27 6.86 -11.77 -37.60
N SER A 28 6.87 -13.01 -37.12
CA SER A 28 7.61 -13.43 -35.92
C SER A 28 9.11 -13.28 -36.06
N PHE A 29 9.61 -13.28 -37.30
CA PHE A 29 11.02 -13.35 -37.61
C PHE A 29 11.55 -12.11 -38.32
N GLN A 30 10.69 -11.10 -38.59
CA GLN A 30 11.04 -9.92 -39.38
C GLN A 30 12.32 -9.22 -38.90
N GLU A 31 12.47 -9.01 -37.59
CA GLU A 31 13.70 -8.40 -37.03
C GLU A 31 14.94 -9.30 -37.14
N ALA A 32 14.75 -10.62 -37.20
CA ALA A 32 15.83 -11.58 -37.28
C ALA A 32 16.28 -11.86 -38.72
N VAL A 33 15.40 -11.66 -39.71
CA VAL A 33 15.66 -11.94 -41.14
C VAL A 33 16.94 -11.28 -41.62
N ALA A 34 17.17 -10.00 -41.29
CA ALA A 34 18.39 -9.27 -41.67
C ALA A 34 19.68 -9.85 -41.07
N SER A 35 19.58 -10.62 -39.98
CA SER A 35 20.72 -11.27 -39.32
C SER A 35 20.97 -12.71 -39.77
N ILE A 36 20.08 -13.27 -40.62
CA ILE A 36 20.24 -14.62 -41.15
C ILE A 36 21.28 -14.60 -42.26
N ALA A 37 22.40 -15.29 -42.03
CA ALA A 37 23.44 -15.48 -43.01
C ALA A 37 23.66 -16.97 -43.24
N ILE A 38 23.34 -17.44 -44.45
CA ILE A 38 23.58 -18.81 -44.88
C ILE A 38 24.62 -18.75 -46.01
N ALA A 39 25.71 -19.52 -45.88
CA ALA A 39 26.80 -19.47 -46.83
C ALA A 39 26.34 -19.85 -48.25
N GLY A 40 26.58 -18.95 -49.22
CA GLY A 40 26.23 -19.18 -50.63
C GLY A 40 24.74 -19.05 -50.96
N VAL A 41 23.92 -18.50 -50.05
CA VAL A 41 22.49 -18.21 -50.27
C VAL A 41 22.27 -16.71 -50.26
N THR A 42 21.49 -16.20 -51.22
CA THR A 42 21.01 -14.82 -51.25
C THR A 42 19.65 -14.75 -50.59
N LEU A 43 19.54 -14.05 -49.47
CA LEU A 43 18.26 -13.76 -48.82
C LEU A 43 17.62 -12.54 -49.47
N LEU A 44 16.35 -12.66 -49.84
CA LEU A 44 15.52 -11.57 -50.37
C LEU A 44 14.29 -11.40 -49.48
N ASP A 45 14.17 -10.23 -48.84
CA ASP A 45 12.92 -9.81 -48.20
C ASP A 45 11.98 -9.30 -49.30
N MET A 46 10.93 -10.07 -49.60
CA MET A 46 10.04 -9.78 -50.72
C MET A 46 9.20 -8.52 -50.51
N ALA A 47 9.18 -7.93 -49.31
CA ALA A 47 8.60 -6.61 -49.08
C ALA A 47 9.42 -5.48 -49.73
N GLU A 48 10.71 -5.69 -49.97
CA GLU A 48 11.63 -4.69 -50.52
C GLU A 48 11.91 -4.87 -52.02
N HIS A 49 11.38 -5.93 -52.64
CA HIS A 49 11.69 -6.32 -54.01
C HIS A 49 10.46 -6.45 -54.91
N SER A 50 10.63 -6.08 -56.18
CA SER A 50 9.61 -6.34 -57.20
C SER A 50 9.57 -7.83 -57.55
N ILE A 51 8.37 -8.42 -57.54
CA ILE A 51 8.19 -9.84 -57.88
C ILE A 51 8.72 -10.16 -59.29
N LEU A 52 8.52 -9.25 -60.25
CA LEU A 52 9.00 -9.44 -61.62
C LEU A 52 10.53 -9.41 -61.70
N GLU A 53 11.18 -8.53 -60.94
CA GLU A 53 12.63 -8.43 -60.87
C GLU A 53 13.23 -9.70 -60.28
N VAL A 54 12.68 -10.19 -59.17
CA VAL A 54 13.10 -11.42 -58.51
C VAL A 54 12.91 -12.62 -59.45
N LYS A 55 11.77 -12.71 -60.14
CA LYS A 55 11.49 -13.77 -61.12
C LYS A 55 12.53 -13.79 -62.24
N LYS A 56 12.82 -12.63 -62.85
CA LYS A 56 13.86 -12.50 -63.88
C LYS A 56 15.23 -12.90 -63.35
N ARG A 57 15.58 -12.48 -62.13
CA ARG A 57 16.86 -12.80 -61.51
C ARG A 57 17.03 -14.31 -61.30
N ILE A 58 16.00 -14.98 -60.78
CA ILE A 58 16.01 -16.41 -60.49
C ILE A 58 16.08 -17.27 -61.77
N GLU A 59 15.38 -16.86 -62.83
CA GLU A 59 15.23 -17.65 -64.07
C GLU A 59 16.29 -17.34 -65.13
N LEU A 60 16.75 -16.09 -65.22
CA LEU A 60 17.62 -15.64 -66.32
C LEU A 60 18.99 -15.16 -65.84
N ASP A 61 19.05 -14.29 -64.84
CA ASP A 61 20.32 -13.64 -64.48
C ASP A 61 21.23 -14.54 -63.61
N GLU A 62 20.64 -15.29 -62.67
CA GLU A 62 21.35 -16.15 -61.70
C GLU A 62 20.72 -17.56 -61.61
N PRO A 63 20.71 -18.35 -62.70
CA PRO A 63 19.98 -19.64 -62.75
C PRO A 63 20.58 -20.73 -61.83
N LEU A 64 21.84 -20.58 -61.43
CA LEU A 64 22.52 -21.48 -60.47
C LEU A 64 22.57 -20.90 -59.05
N GLY A 65 22.11 -19.67 -58.85
CA GLY A 65 22.07 -19.00 -57.55
C GLY A 65 21.09 -19.68 -56.60
N ARG A 66 21.42 -19.66 -55.30
CA ARG A 66 20.53 -20.12 -54.23
C ARG A 66 19.84 -18.92 -53.60
N PHE A 67 18.53 -19.01 -53.43
CA PHE A 67 17.69 -17.90 -52.96
C PHE A 67 16.80 -18.32 -51.79
N LEU A 68 16.77 -17.53 -50.72
CA LEU A 68 15.75 -17.58 -49.68
C LEU A 68 14.79 -16.41 -49.89
N LEU A 69 13.54 -16.71 -50.22
CA LEU A 69 12.49 -15.71 -50.43
C LEU A 69 11.64 -15.61 -49.15
N TYR A 70 11.80 -14.53 -48.40
CA TYR A 70 11.03 -14.28 -47.18
C TYR A 70 9.80 -13.42 -47.49
N PHE A 71 8.64 -13.85 -46.99
CA PHE A 71 7.37 -13.15 -47.14
C PHE A 71 6.77 -12.88 -45.75
N SER A 72 6.52 -11.61 -45.43
CA SER A 72 5.86 -11.16 -44.19
C SER A 72 4.32 -11.29 -44.23
N CYS A 73 3.81 -12.17 -45.09
CA CYS A 73 2.40 -12.41 -45.33
C CYS A 73 2.11 -13.90 -45.52
N ALA A 74 0.82 -14.24 -45.56
CA ALA A 74 0.38 -15.59 -45.87
C ALA A 74 0.68 -15.94 -47.33
N GLU A 75 0.81 -17.23 -47.60
CA GLU A 75 0.94 -17.74 -48.96
C GLU A 75 -0.23 -17.25 -49.84
N PRO A 76 0.02 -16.59 -50.99
CA PRO A 76 -1.03 -16.07 -51.85
C PRO A 76 -1.80 -17.20 -52.54
N ALA A 77 -3.07 -16.95 -52.86
CA ALA A 77 -3.88 -17.84 -53.69
C ALA A 77 -3.24 -18.03 -55.08
N PRO A 78 -3.42 -19.19 -55.73
CA PRO A 78 -2.74 -19.52 -57.00
C PRO A 78 -2.93 -18.46 -58.10
N GLU A 79 -4.11 -17.85 -58.17
CA GLU A 79 -4.45 -16.84 -59.19
C GLU A 79 -3.72 -15.50 -58.98
N ALA A 80 -3.28 -15.23 -57.75
CA ALA A 80 -2.55 -14.02 -57.36
C ALA A 80 -1.03 -14.25 -57.23
N ASP A 81 -0.57 -15.46 -57.47
CA ASP A 81 0.82 -15.87 -57.23
C ASP A 81 1.67 -15.83 -58.51
N PHE A 82 2.39 -14.73 -58.69
CA PHE A 82 3.27 -14.54 -59.84
C PHE A 82 4.54 -15.41 -59.83
N LEU A 83 4.86 -16.04 -58.69
CA LEU A 83 5.99 -16.96 -58.52
C LEU A 83 5.53 -18.43 -58.41
N LEU A 84 4.27 -18.73 -58.73
CA LEU A 84 3.69 -20.08 -58.58
C LEU A 84 4.48 -21.13 -59.38
N ASP A 85 4.88 -20.78 -60.59
CA ASP A 85 5.73 -21.60 -61.46
C ASP A 85 7.08 -21.91 -60.82
N ILE A 86 7.71 -20.93 -60.17
CA ILE A 86 8.95 -21.11 -59.42
C ILE A 86 8.71 -21.98 -58.18
N ARG A 87 7.60 -21.75 -57.47
CA ARG A 87 7.26 -22.46 -56.24
C ARG A 87 7.09 -23.97 -56.48
N PHE A 88 6.54 -24.39 -57.62
CA PHE A 88 6.35 -25.81 -57.94
C PHE A 88 7.64 -26.64 -58.00
N TYR A 89 8.79 -26.03 -58.27
CA TYR A 89 10.08 -26.71 -58.25
C TYR A 89 11.01 -26.25 -57.10
N SER A 90 10.46 -25.47 -56.16
CA SER A 90 11.15 -24.95 -54.99
C SER A 90 10.74 -25.68 -53.72
N GLU A 91 11.47 -25.45 -52.63
CA GLU A 91 11.07 -25.93 -51.31
C GLU A 91 10.36 -24.82 -50.52
N THR A 92 9.46 -25.21 -49.61
CA THR A 92 8.84 -24.28 -48.65
C THR A 92 9.31 -24.60 -47.23
N PHE A 93 9.64 -23.55 -46.49
CA PHE A 93 10.06 -23.60 -45.10
C PHE A 93 8.97 -22.97 -44.22
N PHE A 94 8.65 -23.67 -43.13
CA PHE A 94 7.72 -23.23 -42.12
C PHE A 94 8.44 -23.24 -40.78
N ALA A 95 8.49 -22.09 -40.11
CA ALA A 95 9.02 -21.97 -38.76
C ALA A 95 7.88 -21.72 -37.78
N ASP A 96 7.73 -22.64 -36.83
CA ASP A 96 6.74 -22.53 -35.78
C ASP A 96 7.30 -21.72 -34.60
N SER A 97 7.12 -20.40 -34.66
CA SER A 97 7.60 -19.45 -33.66
C SER A 97 7.15 -19.83 -32.25
N SER A 98 5.90 -20.30 -32.08
CA SER A 98 5.33 -20.68 -30.78
C SER A 98 6.00 -21.93 -30.20
N SER A 99 6.29 -22.94 -31.02
CA SER A 99 7.04 -24.13 -30.57
C SER A 99 8.50 -23.82 -30.24
N MET A 100 9.14 -22.93 -31.01
CA MET A 100 10.49 -22.45 -30.70
C MET A 100 10.52 -21.64 -29.39
N LEU A 101 9.49 -20.82 -29.13
CA LEU A 101 9.35 -20.10 -27.87
C LEU A 101 9.17 -21.04 -26.68
N LEU A 102 8.35 -22.09 -26.82
CA LEU A 102 8.23 -23.12 -25.77
C LEU A 102 9.58 -23.77 -25.46
N ALA A 103 10.33 -24.17 -26.50
CA ALA A 103 11.66 -24.74 -26.33
C ALA A 103 12.64 -23.75 -25.68
N GLU A 104 12.61 -22.47 -26.07
CA GLU A 104 13.47 -21.43 -25.50
C GLU A 104 13.15 -21.12 -24.03
N LEU A 105 11.87 -21.20 -23.66
CA LEU A 105 11.39 -21.06 -22.28
C LEU A 105 11.61 -22.35 -21.45
N GLY A 106 12.03 -23.45 -22.07
CA GLY A 106 12.21 -24.74 -21.39
C GLY A 106 10.90 -25.45 -21.06
N ILE A 107 9.81 -25.12 -21.75
CA ILE A 107 8.47 -25.67 -21.52
C ILE A 107 8.24 -26.84 -22.49
N SER A 108 8.08 -28.05 -21.95
CA SER A 108 7.85 -29.27 -22.74
C SER A 108 6.39 -29.49 -23.13
N ARG A 109 5.47 -28.69 -22.57
CA ARG A 109 4.02 -28.76 -22.77
C ARG A 109 3.56 -28.12 -24.08
N MET A 110 3.46 -28.93 -25.13
CA MET A 110 3.04 -28.49 -26.47
C MET A 110 1.58 -28.02 -26.54
N ASP A 111 0.74 -28.38 -25.57
CA ASP A 111 -0.63 -27.89 -25.45
C ASP A 111 -0.69 -26.37 -25.19
N LEU A 112 0.39 -25.77 -24.68
CA LEU A 112 0.50 -24.32 -24.48
C LEU A 112 0.88 -23.55 -25.75
N ARG A 113 1.14 -24.23 -26.87
CA ARG A 113 1.51 -23.62 -28.15
C ARG A 113 0.49 -22.56 -28.60
N GLY A 114 -0.80 -22.95 -28.63
CA GLY A 114 -1.87 -22.03 -29.02
C GLY A 114 -2.03 -20.85 -28.05
N HIS A 115 -1.71 -21.06 -26.77
CA HIS A 115 -1.76 -20.01 -25.75
C HIS A 115 -0.67 -18.94 -25.97
N LEU A 116 0.53 -19.35 -26.36
CA LEU A 116 1.62 -18.42 -26.72
C LEU A 116 1.32 -17.68 -28.02
N GLN A 117 0.73 -18.35 -29.01
CA GLN A 117 0.36 -17.76 -30.30
C GLN A 117 -0.60 -16.57 -30.12
N LEU A 118 -1.59 -16.69 -29.23
CA LEU A 118 -2.51 -15.58 -28.90
C LEU A 118 -1.81 -14.34 -28.31
N ARG A 119 -0.59 -14.48 -27.80
CA ARG A 119 0.17 -13.43 -27.11
C ARG A 119 1.51 -13.13 -27.80
N GLN A 120 1.62 -13.46 -29.08
CA GLN A 120 2.84 -13.29 -29.86
C GLN A 120 3.43 -11.88 -29.78
N SER A 121 2.59 -10.85 -29.73
CA SER A 121 3.00 -9.45 -29.58
C SER A 121 3.83 -9.19 -28.31
N PHE A 122 3.62 -9.96 -27.24
CA PHE A 122 4.44 -9.88 -26.02
C PHE A 122 5.89 -10.29 -26.31
N PHE A 123 6.10 -11.30 -27.14
CA PHE A 123 7.41 -11.90 -27.40
C PHE A 123 8.29 -11.12 -28.37
N GLY A 124 7.76 -10.09 -29.04
CA GLY A 124 8.56 -9.19 -29.90
C GLY A 124 9.67 -8.42 -29.18
N SER A 125 9.68 -8.38 -27.83
CA SER A 125 10.76 -7.75 -27.05
C SER A 125 11.70 -8.78 -26.44
N LYS A 126 12.97 -8.74 -26.84
CA LYS A 126 14.05 -9.57 -26.25
C LYS A 126 14.15 -9.38 -24.72
N GLN A 127 13.90 -8.16 -24.23
CA GLN A 127 13.92 -7.87 -22.79
C GLN A 127 12.76 -8.55 -22.05
N ARG A 128 11.53 -8.51 -22.59
CA ARG A 128 10.37 -9.18 -21.99
C ARG A 128 10.53 -10.70 -21.99
N LEU A 129 11.00 -11.26 -23.09
CA LEU A 129 11.29 -12.70 -23.19
C LEU A 129 12.32 -13.13 -22.14
N ALA A 130 13.42 -12.38 -22.00
CA ALA A 130 14.44 -12.68 -21.00
C ALA A 130 13.92 -12.55 -19.56
N ALA A 131 13.06 -11.56 -19.30
CA ALA A 131 12.43 -11.39 -17.99
C ALA A 131 11.46 -12.55 -17.68
N LEU A 132 10.59 -12.92 -18.62
CA LEU A 132 9.68 -14.05 -18.47
C LEU A 132 10.44 -15.36 -18.24
N LYS A 133 11.51 -15.60 -19.01
CA LYS A 133 12.34 -16.81 -18.90
C LYS A 133 12.92 -17.01 -17.49
N ARG A 134 13.18 -15.93 -16.75
CA ARG A 134 13.66 -16.01 -15.34
C ARG A 134 12.56 -16.43 -14.35
N LEU A 135 11.29 -16.21 -14.71
CA LEU A 135 10.13 -16.50 -13.87
C LEU A 135 9.51 -17.87 -14.19
N VAL A 136 9.74 -18.41 -15.38
CA VAL A 136 9.26 -19.74 -15.78
C VAL A 136 9.91 -20.82 -14.92
N THR A 137 9.09 -21.76 -14.49
CA THR A 137 9.39 -22.89 -13.60
C THR A 137 8.93 -24.20 -14.26
N GLU A 138 9.23 -25.33 -13.65
CA GLU A 138 8.70 -26.62 -14.12
C GLU A 138 7.17 -26.69 -13.94
N GLY A 139 6.46 -27.29 -14.91
CA GLY A 139 5.02 -27.53 -14.79
C GLY A 139 4.13 -26.33 -15.10
N GLU A 140 4.58 -25.37 -15.91
CA GLU A 140 3.74 -24.24 -16.33
C GLU A 140 2.37 -24.66 -16.89
N ASP A 141 1.37 -23.81 -16.66
CA ASP A 141 0.08 -23.83 -17.35
C ASP A 141 -0.26 -22.44 -17.92
N ALA A 142 -1.37 -22.36 -18.65
CA ALA A 142 -1.83 -21.12 -19.28
C ALA A 142 -2.01 -19.96 -18.29
N SER A 143 -2.54 -20.23 -17.09
CA SER A 143 -2.81 -19.20 -16.08
C SER A 143 -1.54 -18.73 -15.39
N SER A 144 -0.62 -19.65 -15.10
CA SER A 144 0.72 -19.34 -14.58
C SER A 144 1.52 -18.47 -15.54
N LEU A 145 1.51 -18.81 -16.84
CA LEU A 145 2.19 -18.02 -17.86
C LEU A 145 1.57 -16.61 -17.98
N ASP A 146 0.25 -16.49 -17.96
CA ASP A 146 -0.43 -15.20 -18.00
C ASP A 146 -0.02 -14.33 -16.81
N LEU A 147 -0.05 -14.87 -15.59
CA LEU A 147 0.35 -14.12 -14.40
C LEU A 147 1.80 -13.66 -14.47
N LYS A 148 2.72 -14.50 -14.97
CA LYS A 148 4.14 -14.15 -15.14
C LYS A 148 4.34 -13.09 -16.23
N MET A 149 3.60 -13.16 -17.34
CA MET A 149 3.64 -12.12 -18.37
C MET A 149 3.08 -10.79 -17.84
N ILE A 150 1.98 -10.82 -17.07
CA ILE A 150 1.43 -9.65 -16.39
C ILE A 150 2.46 -9.05 -15.44
N ALA A 151 3.10 -9.88 -14.59
CA ALA A 151 4.13 -9.45 -13.67
C ALA A 151 5.33 -8.78 -14.37
N VAL A 152 5.74 -9.28 -15.54
CA VAL A 152 6.78 -8.65 -16.36
C VAL A 152 6.35 -7.27 -16.86
N LEU A 153 5.10 -7.12 -17.32
CA LEU A 153 4.58 -5.84 -17.83
C LEU A 153 4.37 -4.80 -16.73
N THR A 154 3.84 -5.21 -15.59
CA THR A 154 3.63 -4.33 -14.43
C THR A 154 4.92 -4.12 -13.62
N LYS A 155 5.99 -4.84 -13.97
CA LYS A 155 7.26 -4.87 -13.23
C LYS A 155 7.06 -5.23 -11.76
N ALA A 156 6.14 -6.16 -11.50
CA ALA A 156 5.88 -6.70 -10.17
C ALA A 156 7.12 -7.37 -9.59
N ASP A 157 7.23 -7.36 -8.27
CA ASP A 157 8.43 -7.86 -7.57
C ASP A 157 8.48 -9.39 -7.60
N THR A 158 7.33 -10.04 -7.49
CA THR A 158 7.12 -11.47 -7.71
C THR A 158 5.98 -11.71 -8.70
N PRO A 159 5.90 -12.90 -9.34
CA PRO A 159 4.77 -13.27 -10.19
C PRO A 159 3.55 -13.72 -9.35
N SER A 160 3.16 -12.90 -8.37
CA SER A 160 1.95 -13.09 -7.55
C SER A 160 0.87 -12.08 -7.96
N LEU A 161 -0.39 -12.44 -7.75
CA LEU A 161 -1.51 -11.54 -8.05
C LEU A 161 -1.46 -10.29 -7.15
N GLU A 162 -1.06 -10.47 -5.90
CA GLU A 162 -0.94 -9.42 -4.89
C GLU A 162 0.08 -8.36 -5.31
N ASP A 163 1.29 -8.76 -5.71
CA ASP A 163 2.32 -7.80 -6.15
C ASP A 163 1.93 -7.10 -7.46
N VAL A 164 1.26 -7.81 -8.36
CA VAL A 164 0.69 -7.23 -9.58
C VAL A 164 -0.34 -6.16 -9.24
N LEU A 165 -1.27 -6.45 -8.34
CA LEU A 165 -2.29 -5.50 -7.89
C LEU A 165 -1.66 -4.29 -7.19
N LEU A 166 -0.68 -4.49 -6.30
CA LEU A 166 0.03 -3.39 -5.64
C LEU A 166 0.73 -2.47 -6.65
N ARG A 167 1.28 -3.01 -7.75
CA ARG A 167 1.86 -2.19 -8.83
C ARG A 167 0.81 -1.41 -9.61
N LEU A 168 -0.34 -2.01 -9.91
CA LEU A 168 -1.44 -1.33 -10.59
C LEU A 168 -2.05 -0.23 -9.71
N LEU A 169 -2.26 -0.51 -8.42
CA LEU A 169 -2.74 0.44 -7.42
C LEU A 169 -1.75 1.59 -7.22
N LYS A 170 -0.43 1.31 -7.24
CA LYS A 170 0.59 2.36 -7.26
C LYS A 170 0.47 3.25 -8.49
N GLY A 171 0.29 2.67 -9.67
CA GLY A 171 0.04 3.43 -10.89
C GLY A 171 -1.21 4.31 -10.78
N TYR A 172 -2.28 3.78 -10.16
CA TYR A 172 -3.49 4.56 -9.91
C TYR A 172 -3.24 5.70 -8.91
N ALA A 173 -2.51 5.47 -7.81
CA ALA A 173 -2.17 6.53 -6.87
C ALA A 173 -1.30 7.63 -7.53
N ASP A 174 -0.33 7.23 -8.35
CA ASP A 174 0.54 8.16 -9.08
C ASP A 174 -0.28 9.06 -10.05
N SER A 175 -1.41 8.58 -10.59
CA SER A 175 -2.33 9.39 -11.43
C SER A 175 -3.03 10.54 -10.68
N ILE A 176 -3.01 10.53 -9.35
CA ILE A 176 -3.61 11.61 -8.54
C ILE A 176 -2.69 12.82 -8.48
N SER A 177 -1.37 12.58 -8.46
CA SER A 177 -0.34 13.60 -8.29
C SER A 177 0.40 13.94 -9.58
N SER A 178 0.21 13.16 -10.64
CA SER A 178 0.88 13.33 -11.94
C SER A 178 -0.09 13.21 -13.11
N ASP A 179 0.30 13.70 -14.28
CA ASP A 179 -0.50 13.71 -15.52
C ASP A 179 -0.52 12.32 -16.21
N VAL A 180 -0.52 11.24 -15.41
CA VAL A 180 -0.55 9.85 -15.85
C VAL A 180 -1.99 9.35 -15.77
N GLU A 181 -2.45 8.60 -16.75
CA GLU A 181 -3.78 7.98 -16.70
C GLU A 181 -3.86 6.89 -15.61
N ALA A 182 -4.92 6.91 -14.82
CA ALA A 182 -5.19 5.93 -13.75
C ALA A 182 -5.09 4.47 -14.22
N GLU A 183 -5.55 4.20 -15.44
CA GLU A 183 -5.67 2.87 -16.02
C GLU A 183 -4.51 2.53 -16.99
N ALA A 184 -3.42 3.32 -17.02
CA ALA A 184 -2.32 3.16 -17.97
C ALA A 184 -1.69 1.75 -17.92
N GLY A 185 -1.56 1.18 -16.71
CA GLY A 185 -1.08 -0.19 -16.53
C GLY A 185 -2.02 -1.23 -17.15
N LEU A 186 -3.33 -1.04 -17.02
CA LEU A 186 -4.34 -1.93 -17.60
C LEU A 186 -4.43 -1.77 -19.12
N ALA A 187 -4.32 -0.54 -19.63
CA ALA A 187 -4.20 -0.29 -21.07
C ALA A 187 -2.97 -0.98 -21.68
N LEU A 188 -1.85 -1.03 -20.95
CA LEU A 188 -0.67 -1.80 -21.36
C LEU A 188 -0.96 -3.31 -21.39
N LEU A 189 -1.65 -3.86 -20.39
CA LEU A 189 -2.03 -5.28 -20.38
C LEU A 189 -2.99 -5.63 -21.53
N ALA A 190 -3.95 -4.77 -21.82
CA ALA A 190 -4.90 -4.96 -22.91
C ALA A 190 -4.21 -5.02 -24.29
N LYS A 191 -3.15 -4.22 -24.51
CA LYS A 191 -2.33 -4.29 -25.74
C LYS A 191 -1.70 -5.67 -25.99
N PHE A 192 -1.55 -6.49 -24.95
CA PHE A 192 -1.02 -7.85 -25.03
C PHE A 192 -2.08 -8.93 -24.75
N GLY A 193 -3.36 -8.56 -24.66
CA GLY A 193 -4.45 -9.50 -24.37
C GLY A 193 -4.40 -10.12 -22.97
N LEU A 194 -3.81 -9.42 -22.01
CA LEU A 194 -3.57 -9.89 -20.64
C LEU A 194 -4.48 -9.24 -19.59
N ASP A 195 -5.35 -8.33 -20.00
CA ASP A 195 -6.41 -7.73 -19.18
C ASP A 195 -7.45 -8.76 -18.74
N LYS A 196 -7.99 -9.57 -19.65
CA LYS A 196 -9.00 -10.59 -19.31
C LYS A 196 -8.45 -11.67 -18.35
N PRO A 197 -7.25 -12.24 -18.56
CA PRO A 197 -6.64 -13.13 -17.57
C PRO A 197 -6.46 -12.52 -16.19
N LEU A 198 -6.05 -11.24 -16.11
CA LEU A 198 -5.93 -10.54 -14.83
C LEU A 198 -7.29 -10.50 -14.12
N TRP A 199 -8.33 -9.99 -14.78
CA TRP A 199 -9.64 -9.85 -14.14
C TRP A 199 -10.27 -11.19 -13.77
N LYS A 200 -10.04 -12.24 -14.55
CA LYS A 200 -10.42 -13.60 -14.17
C LYS A 200 -9.74 -14.06 -12.87
N ALA A 201 -8.45 -13.73 -12.69
CA ALA A 201 -7.73 -14.04 -11.46
C ALA A 201 -8.25 -13.22 -10.26
N VAL A 202 -8.56 -11.94 -10.48
CA VAL A 202 -9.15 -11.06 -9.45
C VAL A 202 -10.55 -11.54 -9.06
N ALA A 203 -11.41 -11.90 -10.02
CA ALA A 203 -12.72 -12.48 -9.78
C ALA A 203 -12.63 -13.76 -8.96
N ALA A 204 -11.72 -14.68 -9.33
CA ALA A 204 -11.53 -15.94 -8.61
C ALA A 204 -11.01 -15.74 -7.18
N ARG A 205 -10.19 -14.71 -6.94
CA ARG A 205 -9.53 -14.50 -5.64
C ARG A 205 -10.31 -13.58 -4.70
N PHE A 206 -10.85 -12.49 -5.22
CA PHE A 206 -11.53 -11.43 -4.44
C PHE A 206 -13.05 -11.45 -4.63
N GLY A 207 -13.57 -12.19 -5.62
CA GLY A 207 -14.99 -12.15 -5.97
C GLY A 207 -15.42 -10.84 -6.62
N TYR A 208 -14.49 -10.16 -7.31
CA TYR A 208 -14.76 -8.95 -8.10
C TYR A 208 -15.06 -9.35 -9.54
N ASP A 209 -16.34 -9.44 -9.89
CA ASP A 209 -16.84 -9.85 -11.20
C ASP A 209 -17.85 -8.79 -11.69
N GLU A 210 -17.33 -7.83 -12.45
CA GLU A 210 -18.09 -6.71 -13.00
C GLU A 210 -18.11 -6.80 -14.53
N ASP A 211 -19.15 -6.27 -15.18
CA ASP A 211 -19.23 -6.22 -16.64
C ASP A 211 -18.08 -5.40 -17.26
N GLU A 212 -17.72 -4.30 -16.60
CA GLU A 212 -16.62 -3.40 -16.97
C GLU A 212 -15.61 -3.27 -15.82
N PRO A 213 -14.73 -4.26 -15.61
CA PRO A 213 -13.82 -4.26 -14.49
C PRO A 213 -12.71 -3.21 -14.67
N SER A 214 -12.52 -2.37 -13.64
CA SER A 214 -11.52 -1.30 -13.60
C SER A 214 -10.71 -1.32 -12.29
N ILE A 215 -9.49 -0.77 -12.28
CA ILE A 215 -8.71 -0.68 -11.03
C ILE A 215 -9.34 0.31 -10.07
N THR A 216 -9.93 1.39 -10.60
CA THR A 216 -10.64 2.39 -9.82
C THR A 216 -11.85 1.80 -9.08
N GLY A 217 -12.69 1.02 -9.80
CA GLY A 217 -13.82 0.31 -9.22
C GLY A 217 -13.39 -0.75 -8.20
N PHE A 218 -12.36 -1.53 -8.51
CA PHE A 218 -11.82 -2.53 -7.58
C PHE A 218 -11.30 -1.89 -6.28
N THR A 219 -10.56 -0.78 -6.40
CA THR A 219 -10.06 -0.02 -5.25
C THR A 219 -11.21 0.46 -4.37
N LEU A 220 -12.23 1.07 -4.97
CA LEU A 220 -13.41 1.51 -4.23
C LEU A 220 -14.05 0.35 -3.45
N LYS A 221 -14.20 -0.82 -4.08
CA LYS A 221 -14.80 -1.99 -3.43
C LYS A 221 -13.95 -2.56 -2.30
N LEU A 222 -12.62 -2.53 -2.41
CA LEU A 222 -11.73 -2.91 -1.31
C LEU A 222 -11.95 -2.03 -0.07
N PHE A 223 -11.92 -0.71 -0.24
CA PHE A 223 -12.11 0.25 0.86
C PHE A 223 -13.53 0.17 1.47
N CYS A 224 -14.58 0.07 0.65
CA CYS A 224 -15.95 -0.10 1.13
C CYS A 224 -16.14 -1.41 1.90
N THR A 225 -15.54 -2.50 1.40
CA THR A 225 -15.59 -3.80 2.06
C THR A 225 -14.89 -3.78 3.42
N GLU A 226 -13.70 -3.17 3.50
CA GLU A 226 -12.99 -3.05 4.77
C GLU A 226 -13.77 -2.19 5.78
N LEU A 227 -14.32 -1.06 5.35
CA LEU A 227 -15.14 -0.19 6.19
C LEU A 227 -16.33 -0.95 6.78
N LEU A 228 -17.07 -1.70 5.96
CA LEU A 228 -18.19 -2.53 6.43
C LEU A 228 -17.75 -3.57 7.46
N MET A 229 -16.59 -4.19 7.27
CA MET A 229 -16.11 -5.25 8.15
C MET A 229 -15.64 -4.74 9.52
N HIS A 230 -15.20 -3.48 9.62
CA HIS A 230 -14.57 -2.95 10.83
C HIS A 230 -15.42 -1.93 11.58
N VAL A 231 -16.44 -1.34 10.95
CA VAL A 231 -17.39 -0.45 11.62
C VAL A 231 -18.54 -1.27 12.20
N ALA A 232 -18.68 -1.25 13.52
CA ALA A 232 -19.77 -1.92 14.23
C ALA A 232 -21.03 -1.04 14.23
N ALA A 233 -21.66 -0.91 13.07
CA ALA A 233 -22.90 -0.15 12.88
C ALA A 233 -23.85 -0.83 11.89
N ASP A 234 -25.16 -0.64 12.09
CA ASP A 234 -26.21 -1.29 11.30
C ASP A 234 -26.68 -0.42 10.11
N ASP A 235 -26.30 0.85 10.04
CA ASP A 235 -26.70 1.85 9.03
C ASP A 235 -25.68 2.02 7.88
N LEU A 236 -25.03 0.91 7.48
CA LEU A 236 -24.02 0.87 6.42
C LEU A 236 -24.56 0.44 5.05
N ASP A 237 -25.90 0.38 4.88
CA ASP A 237 -26.56 -0.03 3.63
C ASP A 237 -26.14 0.77 2.41
N TRP A 238 -25.68 2.01 2.59
CA TRP A 238 -25.17 2.87 1.52
C TRP A 238 -23.90 2.34 0.85
N LEU A 239 -23.19 1.40 1.49
CA LEU A 239 -22.04 0.70 0.91
C LEU A 239 -22.43 -0.46 0.01
N SER A 240 -23.67 -0.96 0.10
CA SER A 240 -24.10 -2.26 -0.46
C SER A 240 -23.73 -2.49 -1.92
N ASN A 241 -23.83 -1.47 -2.77
CA ASN A 241 -23.50 -1.55 -4.19
C ASN A 241 -21.98 -1.62 -4.48
N ASN A 242 -21.14 -1.26 -3.49
CA ASN A 242 -19.69 -1.17 -3.61
C ASN A 242 -18.98 -2.25 -2.77
N LEU A 243 -19.64 -3.37 -2.48
CA LEU A 243 -19.02 -4.47 -1.73
C LEU A 243 -18.51 -5.56 -2.68
N LEU A 244 -17.48 -6.28 -2.22
CA LEU A 244 -17.17 -7.60 -2.76
C LEU A 244 -18.25 -8.59 -2.34
N GLU A 245 -18.76 -9.39 -3.26
CA GLU A 245 -19.95 -10.21 -2.99
C GLU A 245 -19.64 -11.46 -2.16
N MET A 246 -18.51 -12.11 -2.44
CA MET A 246 -18.14 -13.39 -1.82
C MET A 246 -17.49 -13.21 -0.45
N ALA A 247 -17.94 -13.97 0.56
CA ALA A 247 -17.35 -13.92 1.90
C ALA A 247 -15.84 -14.28 1.92
N SER A 248 -15.41 -15.28 1.14
CA SER A 248 -14.00 -15.62 0.97
C SER A 248 -13.20 -14.49 0.31
N GLY A 249 -13.82 -13.79 -0.64
CA GLY A 249 -13.27 -12.61 -1.29
C GLY A 249 -13.06 -11.45 -0.31
N ARG A 250 -14.03 -11.19 0.56
CA ARG A 250 -13.92 -10.18 1.64
C ARG A 250 -12.79 -10.49 2.61
N ALA A 251 -12.66 -11.75 3.05
CA ALA A 251 -11.55 -12.16 3.92
C ALA A 251 -10.18 -11.98 3.24
N THR A 252 -10.10 -12.27 1.94
CA THR A 252 -8.89 -12.05 1.15
C THR A 252 -8.58 -10.56 0.98
N ALA A 253 -9.59 -9.73 0.71
CA ALA A 253 -9.46 -8.28 0.66
C ALA A 253 -8.94 -7.71 1.99
N GLN A 254 -9.47 -8.16 3.12
CA GLN A 254 -8.99 -7.73 4.44
C GLN A 254 -7.50 -8.02 4.63
N ALA A 255 -7.05 -9.25 4.33
CA ALA A 255 -5.64 -9.61 4.45
C ALA A 255 -4.75 -8.79 3.49
N PHE A 256 -5.23 -8.56 2.26
CA PHE A 256 -4.55 -7.73 1.27
C PHE A 256 -4.42 -6.26 1.73
N MET A 257 -5.49 -5.66 2.25
CA MET A 257 -5.51 -4.27 2.72
C MET A 257 -4.55 -4.04 3.90
N VAL A 258 -4.50 -4.98 4.86
CA VAL A 258 -3.53 -4.94 5.97
C VAL A 258 -2.10 -5.00 5.42
N GLY A 259 -1.80 -5.98 4.55
CA GLY A 259 -0.48 -6.12 3.95
C GLY A 259 -0.07 -4.91 3.09
N TRP A 260 -1.03 -4.26 2.45
CA TRP A 260 -0.82 -3.04 1.67
C TRP A 260 -0.48 -1.85 2.58
N ARG A 261 -1.26 -1.60 3.63
CA ARG A 261 -1.01 -0.55 4.63
C ARG A 261 0.35 -0.69 5.31
N ASP A 262 0.72 -1.91 5.70
CA ASP A 262 1.96 -2.17 6.44
C ASP A 262 3.20 -2.20 5.52
N SER A 263 3.01 -2.14 4.20
CA SER A 263 4.10 -2.20 3.24
C SER A 263 4.90 -0.91 3.21
N ARG A 264 6.17 -0.97 3.59
CA ARG A 264 7.13 0.15 3.46
C ARG A 264 7.21 0.75 2.05
N ARG A 265 6.85 0.00 1.02
CA ARG A 265 6.92 0.42 -0.38
C ARG A 265 5.61 0.99 -0.91
N TYR A 266 4.48 0.54 -0.38
CA TYR A 266 3.16 0.81 -0.96
C TYR A 266 2.20 1.54 0.01
N ALA A 267 2.57 1.73 1.28
CA ALA A 267 1.76 2.43 2.29
C ALA A 267 1.36 3.85 1.86
N GLU A 268 2.31 4.64 1.34
CA GLU A 268 2.01 6.00 0.86
C GLU A 268 0.96 6.00 -0.27
N CYS A 269 1.01 5.00 -1.15
CA CYS A 269 0.03 4.82 -2.22
C CYS A 269 -1.35 4.42 -1.66
N HIS A 270 -1.39 3.59 -0.61
CA HIS A 270 -2.62 3.31 0.10
C HIS A 270 -3.23 4.60 0.67
N ASP A 271 -2.42 5.43 1.34
CA ASP A 271 -2.91 6.62 2.03
C ASP A 271 -3.46 7.68 1.06
N LEU A 272 -2.82 7.85 -0.10
CA LEU A 272 -3.33 8.72 -1.17
C LEU A 272 -4.69 8.25 -1.70
N LEU A 273 -4.85 6.94 -1.91
CA LEU A 273 -6.10 6.37 -2.40
C LEU A 273 -7.19 6.38 -1.33
N SER A 274 -6.83 6.11 -0.07
CA SER A 274 -7.69 6.26 1.08
C SER A 274 -8.25 7.67 1.15
N HIS A 275 -7.40 8.71 1.08
CA HIS A 275 -7.84 10.10 1.12
C HIS A 275 -8.74 10.48 -0.07
N LYS A 276 -8.45 10.00 -1.27
CA LYS A 276 -9.31 10.22 -2.45
C LYS A 276 -10.71 9.61 -2.26
N ILE A 277 -10.76 8.36 -1.80
CA ILE A 277 -12.02 7.64 -1.58
C ILE A 277 -12.78 8.21 -0.39
N GLU A 278 -12.07 8.67 0.64
CA GLU A 278 -12.63 9.37 1.80
C GLU A 278 -13.50 10.56 1.36
N GLY A 279 -12.97 11.39 0.46
CA GLY A 279 -13.70 12.52 -0.12
C GLY A 279 -14.87 12.10 -1.00
N GLN A 280 -14.71 11.05 -1.82
CA GLN A 280 -15.77 10.54 -2.70
C GLN A 280 -16.97 9.98 -1.92
N LEU A 281 -16.72 9.34 -0.79
CA LEU A 281 -17.75 8.71 0.04
C LEU A 281 -18.26 9.61 1.18
N GLU A 282 -17.66 10.79 1.33
CA GLU A 282 -17.92 11.73 2.43
C GLU A 282 -17.78 11.06 3.81
N ILE A 283 -16.75 10.23 3.98
CA ILE A 283 -16.54 9.41 5.18
C ILE A 283 -16.52 10.26 6.45
N GLY A 284 -15.90 11.44 6.40
CA GLY A 284 -15.87 12.36 7.54
C GLY A 284 -17.26 12.74 8.07
N ASN A 285 -18.22 12.99 7.18
CA ASN A 285 -19.60 13.30 7.56
C ASN A 285 -20.33 12.06 8.07
N ARG A 286 -20.18 10.93 7.38
CA ARG A 286 -20.86 9.67 7.72
C ARG A 286 -20.33 9.01 8.98
N CYS A 287 -19.07 9.24 9.35
CA CYS A 287 -18.51 8.69 10.58
C CYS A 287 -18.67 9.61 11.79
N ALA A 288 -19.11 10.86 11.59
CA ALA A 288 -19.23 11.84 12.67
C ALA A 288 -20.26 11.47 13.75
N HIS A 289 -21.29 10.68 13.41
CA HIS A 289 -22.32 10.25 14.37
C HIS A 289 -22.00 8.95 15.09
N TYR A 290 -21.00 8.19 14.64
CA TYR A 290 -20.62 6.94 15.29
C TYR A 290 -19.84 7.21 16.58
N SER A 291 -20.05 6.34 17.56
CA SER A 291 -19.26 6.36 18.78
C SER A 291 -17.84 5.84 18.54
N PRO A 292 -16.85 6.26 19.34
CA PRO A 292 -15.48 5.74 19.28
C PRO A 292 -15.37 4.21 19.26
N ASN A 293 -16.21 3.50 20.03
CA ASN A 293 -16.20 2.04 20.08
C ASN A 293 -16.64 1.39 18.77
N GLN A 294 -17.60 2.00 18.07
CA GLN A 294 -18.07 1.46 16.80
C GLN A 294 -17.02 1.57 15.70
N LEU A 295 -16.10 2.52 15.84
CA LEU A 295 -15.02 2.81 14.90
C LEU A 295 -13.68 2.16 15.28
N LEU A 296 -13.61 1.52 16.44
CA LEU A 296 -12.36 1.12 17.09
C LEU A 296 -11.41 0.32 16.18
N GLU A 297 -11.96 -0.65 15.45
CA GLU A 297 -11.19 -1.56 14.60
C GLU A 297 -10.92 -1.03 13.20
N CYS A 298 -11.50 0.12 12.83
CA CYS A 298 -11.36 0.66 11.49
C CYS A 298 -10.12 1.57 11.36
N ASP A 299 -9.13 1.10 10.60
CA ASP A 299 -7.88 1.83 10.32
C ASP A 299 -7.85 2.37 8.87
N CYS A 300 -8.95 2.23 8.14
CA CYS A 300 -9.04 2.40 6.68
C CYS A 300 -8.87 3.86 6.21
N PHE A 301 -9.44 4.82 6.94
CA PHE A 301 -9.50 6.24 6.58
C PHE A 301 -8.99 7.15 7.71
N GLU A 302 -8.38 8.28 7.35
CA GLU A 302 -7.92 9.27 8.31
C GLU A 302 -9.11 9.95 9.00
N ALA A 303 -10.20 10.19 8.27
CA ALA A 303 -11.45 10.72 8.82
C ALA A 303 -12.02 9.90 9.99
N VAL A 304 -11.77 8.59 10.01
CA VAL A 304 -12.18 7.72 11.12
C VAL A 304 -11.36 8.04 12.37
N GLU A 305 -10.05 8.25 12.24
CA GLU A 305 -9.18 8.68 13.33
C GLU A 305 -9.68 9.99 13.94
N GLN A 306 -10.01 10.96 13.08
CA GLN A 306 -10.53 12.25 13.52
C GLN A 306 -11.91 12.14 14.17
N ALA A 307 -12.79 11.24 13.69
CA ALA A 307 -14.10 11.01 14.27
C ALA A 307 -13.98 10.38 15.68
N ILE A 308 -13.08 9.43 15.87
CA ILE A 308 -12.77 8.84 17.18
C ILE A 308 -12.31 9.94 18.15
N ILE A 309 -11.36 10.78 17.74
CA ILE A 309 -10.85 11.89 18.57
C ILE A 309 -11.98 12.84 18.96
N ARG A 310 -12.82 13.28 18.01
CA ARG A 310 -13.98 14.14 18.28
C ARG A 310 -14.94 13.48 19.28
N GLY A 311 -15.21 12.19 19.11
CA GLY A 311 -16.06 11.42 20.01
C GLY A 311 -15.50 11.34 21.43
N LEU A 312 -14.19 11.11 21.58
CA LEU A 312 -13.53 11.08 22.89
C LEU A 312 -13.51 12.46 23.55
N VAL A 313 -13.24 13.53 22.81
CA VAL A 313 -13.34 14.92 23.32
C VAL A 313 -14.75 15.20 23.82
N ALA A 314 -15.77 14.86 23.02
CA ALA A 314 -17.17 15.05 23.41
C ALA A 314 -17.54 14.25 24.68
N GLN A 315 -17.05 13.02 24.81
CA GLN A 315 -17.22 12.19 26.01
C GLN A 315 -16.58 12.83 27.26
N LEU A 316 -15.40 13.43 27.13
CA LEU A 316 -14.73 14.12 28.24
C LEU A 316 -15.45 15.41 28.65
N LEU A 317 -15.99 16.15 27.69
CA LEU A 317 -16.71 17.40 27.93
C LEU A 317 -18.14 17.19 28.46
N ASP A 318 -18.75 16.03 28.22
CA ASP A 318 -20.08 15.68 28.71
C ASP A 318 -20.07 15.38 30.23
N THR A 319 -20.29 16.43 31.02
CA THR A 319 -20.38 16.33 32.50
C THR A 319 -21.58 15.51 33.00
N SER A 320 -22.58 15.23 32.15
CA SER A 320 -23.77 14.47 32.54
C SER A 320 -23.50 12.97 32.67
N LYS A 321 -22.43 12.47 32.05
CA LYS A 321 -22.06 11.06 32.02
C LYS A 321 -20.75 10.79 32.75
N ARG A 322 -20.66 9.59 33.32
CA ARG A 322 -19.39 9.08 33.83
C ARG A 322 -18.68 8.36 32.69
N VAL A 323 -17.47 8.83 32.36
CA VAL A 323 -16.57 8.15 31.44
C VAL A 323 -16.17 6.79 32.03
N ASP A 324 -16.36 5.73 31.25
CA ASP A 324 -15.78 4.43 31.56
C ASP A 324 -14.29 4.46 31.24
N ARG A 325 -13.45 4.46 32.28
CA ARG A 325 -12.00 4.60 32.13
C ARG A 325 -11.35 3.38 31.49
N VAL A 326 -11.93 2.19 31.68
CA VAL A 326 -11.40 0.95 31.12
C VAL A 326 -11.62 0.97 29.62
N GLU A 327 -12.84 1.28 29.20
CA GLU A 327 -13.19 1.42 27.79
C GLU A 327 -12.38 2.53 27.11
N PHE A 328 -12.32 3.73 27.71
CA PHE A 328 -11.52 4.85 27.21
C PHE A 328 -10.05 4.47 27.05
N GLY A 329 -9.45 3.83 28.06
CA GLY A 329 -8.07 3.35 28.02
C GLY A 329 -7.81 2.29 26.95
N THR A 330 -8.78 1.40 26.70
CA THR A 330 -8.70 0.40 25.62
C THR A 330 -8.70 1.08 24.25
N ILE A 331 -9.58 2.06 24.02
CA ILE A 331 -9.61 2.82 22.76
C ILE A 331 -8.27 3.51 22.53
N LEU A 332 -7.76 4.26 23.52
CA LEU A 332 -6.47 4.95 23.39
C LEU A 332 -5.34 3.98 23.07
N SER A 333 -5.27 2.84 23.77
CA SER A 333 -4.21 1.85 23.59
C SER A 333 -4.23 1.24 22.19
N ARG A 334 -5.41 0.90 21.66
CA ARG A 334 -5.59 0.37 20.30
C ARG A 334 -5.22 1.38 19.22
N ARG A 335 -5.62 2.65 19.39
CA ARG A 335 -5.33 3.71 18.40
C ARG A 335 -3.88 4.17 18.42
N LEU A 336 -3.24 4.23 19.59
CA LEU A 336 -1.81 4.58 19.71
C LEU A 336 -0.89 3.58 18.98
N SER A 337 -1.30 2.32 18.83
CA SER A 337 -0.58 1.33 18.02
C SER A 337 -1.11 1.20 16.58
N GLY A 338 -2.07 2.04 16.18
CA GLY A 338 -2.70 2.02 14.86
C GLY A 338 -1.90 2.77 13.78
N HIS A 339 -2.26 2.53 12.52
CA HIS A 339 -1.59 3.04 11.32
C HIS A 339 -1.33 4.55 11.36
N TRP A 340 -2.38 5.35 11.61
CA TRP A 340 -2.28 6.81 11.55
C TRP A 340 -1.41 7.41 12.65
N CYS A 341 -1.38 6.83 13.85
CA CYS A 341 -0.47 7.25 14.92
C CYS A 341 1.00 6.92 14.63
N LEU A 342 1.26 5.81 13.94
CA LEU A 342 2.61 5.42 13.52
C LEU A 342 3.11 6.30 12.37
N LEU A 343 2.21 6.70 11.47
CA LEU A 343 2.52 7.55 10.33
C LEU A 343 2.67 9.03 10.71
N ARG A 344 1.79 9.52 11.60
CA ARG A 344 1.68 10.94 11.98
C ARG A 344 1.78 11.10 13.50
N PRO A 345 2.94 11.55 14.02
CA PRO A 345 3.18 11.76 15.46
C PRO A 345 2.19 12.70 16.15
N GLU A 346 1.47 13.52 15.38
CA GLU A 346 0.44 14.42 15.86
C GLU A 346 -0.74 13.66 16.47
N TYR A 347 -1.20 12.58 15.83
CA TYR A 347 -2.29 11.76 16.38
C TYR A 347 -1.88 11.12 17.69
N LYS A 348 -0.63 10.65 17.79
CA LYS A 348 -0.07 10.17 19.05
C LYS A 348 -0.14 11.24 20.15
N SER A 349 0.25 12.48 19.83
CA SER A 349 0.21 13.59 20.78
C SER A 349 -1.23 13.92 21.21
N VAL A 350 -2.18 13.89 20.28
CA VAL A 350 -3.61 14.07 20.60
C VAL A 350 -4.10 13.01 21.58
N TYR A 351 -3.80 11.74 21.36
CA TYR A 351 -4.24 10.66 22.24
C TYR A 351 -3.58 10.69 23.63
N GLU A 352 -2.31 11.08 23.71
CA GLU A 352 -1.65 11.29 24.99
C GLU A 352 -2.20 12.51 25.73
N ALA A 353 -2.59 13.58 25.03
CA ALA A 353 -3.34 14.68 25.63
C ALA A 353 -4.69 14.20 26.19
N LEU A 354 -5.46 13.44 25.40
CA LEU A 354 -6.74 12.86 25.85
C LEU A 354 -6.59 11.98 27.09
N ARG A 355 -5.52 11.18 27.19
CA ARG A 355 -5.20 10.37 28.37
C ARG A 355 -5.05 11.24 29.62
N ASN A 356 -4.31 12.34 29.52
CA ASN A 356 -4.03 13.22 30.64
C ASN A 356 -5.24 14.07 31.03
N ALA A 357 -6.03 14.53 30.05
CA ALA A 357 -7.29 15.22 30.30
C ALA A 357 -8.30 14.31 31.03
N GLU A 358 -8.42 13.05 30.61
CA GLU A 358 -9.23 12.04 31.30
C GLU A 358 -8.81 11.88 32.76
N LEU A 359 -7.50 11.75 33.01
CA LEU A 359 -6.96 11.61 34.37
C LEU A 359 -7.32 12.83 35.24
N LEU A 360 -7.17 14.06 34.74
CA LEU A 360 -7.57 15.28 35.47
C LEU A 360 -9.05 15.29 35.83
N LEU A 361 -9.91 14.96 34.87
CA LEU A 361 -11.36 14.92 35.07
C LEU A 361 -11.75 13.81 36.06
N PHE A 362 -11.06 12.68 36.03
CA PHE A 362 -11.24 11.61 37.01
C PHE A 362 -10.85 12.07 38.41
N LEU A 363 -9.67 12.68 38.58
CA LEU A 363 -9.21 13.19 39.86
C LEU A 363 -10.18 14.25 40.41
N ARG A 364 -10.66 15.18 39.57
CA ARG A 364 -11.68 16.16 39.94
C ARG A 364 -12.95 15.52 40.53
N LYS A 365 -13.37 14.37 39.99
CA LYS A 365 -14.54 13.60 40.48
C LYS A 365 -14.26 12.86 41.79
N GLN A 366 -12.99 12.62 42.16
CA GLN A 366 -12.65 12.04 43.46
C GLN A 366 -12.67 13.09 44.58
N PHE A 367 -12.31 14.33 44.25
CA PHE A 367 -12.24 15.45 45.20
C PHE A 367 -13.39 16.44 44.97
N VAL A 368 -14.65 15.96 44.94
CA VAL A 368 -15.81 16.81 44.62
C VAL A 368 -15.91 17.99 45.58
N ASP A 369 -15.75 17.71 46.87
CA ASP A 369 -15.90 18.66 47.97
C ASP A 369 -14.66 19.53 48.22
N GLY A 370 -13.60 19.39 47.42
CA GLY A 370 -12.31 20.05 47.62
C GLY A 370 -11.35 19.22 48.48
N PHE A 371 -10.33 19.88 49.03
CA PHE A 371 -9.23 19.24 49.77
C PHE A 371 -9.39 19.48 51.28
N HIS A 372 -9.78 18.43 52.01
CA HIS A 372 -9.99 18.49 53.46
C HIS A 372 -9.09 17.49 54.17
N TYR A 373 -8.13 17.99 54.95
CA TYR A 373 -7.18 17.17 55.70
C TYR A 373 -7.09 17.66 57.15
N ASP A 374 -6.64 16.78 58.05
CA ASP A 374 -6.62 17.08 59.49
C ASP A 374 -5.49 18.05 59.88
N SER A 375 -4.41 18.12 59.09
CA SER A 375 -3.25 18.97 59.36
C SER A 375 -2.48 19.36 58.11
N ALA A 376 -1.63 20.37 58.20
CA ALA A 376 -0.69 20.74 57.14
C ALA A 376 0.19 19.56 56.72
N LYS A 377 0.62 18.74 57.69
CA LYS A 377 1.40 17.53 57.42
C LYS A 377 0.61 16.51 56.60
N ALA A 378 -0.64 16.26 56.96
CA ALA A 378 -1.50 15.32 56.23
C ALA A 378 -1.74 15.79 54.79
N LEU A 379 -1.97 17.10 54.60
CA LEU A 379 -2.10 17.70 53.26
C LEU A 379 -0.79 17.59 52.45
N TYR A 380 0.37 17.79 53.09
CA TYR A 380 1.67 17.57 52.45
C TYR A 380 1.85 16.10 52.01
N GLU A 381 1.53 15.15 52.89
CA GLU A 381 1.62 13.71 52.59
C GLU A 381 0.69 13.33 51.43
N ALA A 382 -0.54 13.83 51.45
CA ALA A 382 -1.49 13.68 50.34
C ALA A 382 -0.95 14.28 49.04
N TYR A 383 -0.35 15.47 49.09
CA TYR A 383 0.25 16.07 47.90
C TYR A 383 1.35 15.20 47.30
N THR A 384 2.26 14.68 48.13
CA THR A 384 3.37 13.85 47.67
C THR A 384 2.95 12.46 47.18
N SER A 385 1.74 12.01 47.50
CA SER A 385 1.24 10.67 47.17
C SER A 385 0.21 10.67 46.05
N GLU A 386 -0.68 11.65 46.00
CA GLU A 386 -1.81 11.69 45.07
C GLU A 386 -2.07 13.07 44.44
N LEU A 387 -2.02 14.18 45.19
CA LEU A 387 -2.48 15.47 44.62
C LEU A 387 -1.53 16.00 43.55
N TYR A 388 -0.24 15.65 43.59
CA TYR A 388 0.71 15.99 42.53
C TYR A 388 0.29 15.44 41.14
N LEU A 389 -0.60 14.43 41.09
CA LEU A 389 -1.09 13.87 39.84
C LEU A 389 -1.90 14.90 39.03
N PHE A 390 -2.54 15.88 39.68
CA PHE A 390 -3.17 17.00 38.98
C PHE A 390 -2.13 17.84 38.24
N ASP A 391 -1.06 18.27 38.93
CA ASP A 391 0.07 19.00 38.31
C ASP A 391 0.70 18.20 37.17
N GLN A 392 0.94 16.90 37.38
CA GLN A 392 1.56 16.03 36.39
C GLN A 392 0.69 15.91 35.14
N ALA A 393 -0.59 15.58 35.30
CA ALA A 393 -1.51 15.39 34.18
C ALA A 393 -1.72 16.70 33.42
N TYR A 394 -1.86 17.83 34.11
CA TYR A 394 -1.96 19.14 33.47
C TYR A 394 -0.72 19.51 32.65
N ARG A 395 0.49 19.29 33.18
CA ARG A 395 1.73 19.58 32.47
C ARG A 395 1.92 18.68 31.24
N LEU A 396 1.63 17.39 31.37
CA LEU A 396 1.72 16.44 30.26
C LEU A 396 0.66 16.73 29.19
N PHE A 397 -0.56 17.09 29.57
CA PHE A 397 -1.59 17.55 28.64
C PHE A 397 -1.08 18.74 27.81
N ASN A 398 -0.56 19.78 28.48
CA ASN A 398 -0.03 20.96 27.81
C ASN A 398 1.20 20.67 26.96
N GLU A 399 2.10 19.78 27.40
CA GLU A 399 3.24 19.34 26.60
C GLU A 399 2.78 18.75 25.27
N HIS A 400 1.78 17.88 25.29
CA HIS A 400 1.23 17.26 24.09
C HIS A 400 0.42 18.22 23.22
N VAL A 401 -0.40 19.10 23.80
CA VAL A 401 -1.12 20.15 23.06
C VAL A 401 -0.13 21.13 22.43
N HIS A 402 0.97 21.46 23.11
CA HIS A 402 1.95 22.40 22.58
C HIS A 402 2.60 21.94 21.28
N LEU A 403 2.81 20.63 21.12
CA LEU A 403 3.32 20.04 19.88
C LEU A 403 2.38 20.23 18.67
N LEU A 404 1.12 20.59 18.91
CA LEU A 404 0.08 20.73 17.89
C LEU A 404 -0.18 22.19 17.47
N PHE A 405 0.37 23.20 18.17
CA PHE A 405 0.07 24.62 17.92
C PHE A 405 0.44 25.10 16.51
N SER A 406 1.48 24.54 15.91
CA SER A 406 1.90 24.89 14.54
C SER A 406 0.97 24.36 13.45
N GLN A 407 0.01 23.48 13.80
CA GLN A 407 -0.81 22.74 12.84
C GLN A 407 -2.32 23.01 12.96
N GLY A 408 -2.75 23.93 13.84
CA GLY A 408 -4.15 24.34 13.94
C GLY A 408 -5.07 23.28 14.53
N ALA A 409 -4.74 22.76 15.73
CA ALA A 409 -5.54 21.74 16.41
C ALA A 409 -6.85 22.29 17.04
N GLU A 410 -7.78 22.77 16.22
CA GLU A 410 -9.09 23.26 16.67
C GLU A 410 -9.89 22.20 17.44
N ILE A 411 -9.67 20.92 17.12
CA ILE A 411 -10.37 19.77 17.71
C ILE A 411 -10.21 19.67 19.23
N LEU A 412 -9.09 20.14 19.78
CA LEU A 412 -8.82 20.11 21.22
C LEU A 412 -9.19 21.41 21.95
N ARG A 413 -9.52 22.49 21.23
CA ARG A 413 -9.67 23.83 21.83
C ARG A 413 -10.66 23.88 22.99
N GLN A 414 -11.83 23.25 22.84
CA GLN A 414 -12.83 23.22 23.91
C GLN A 414 -12.36 22.39 25.12
N LEU A 415 -11.60 21.32 24.87
CA LEU A 415 -11.03 20.50 25.94
C LEU A 415 -9.90 21.25 26.67
N ASP A 416 -9.07 21.98 25.95
CA ASP A 416 -8.02 22.85 26.48
C ASP A 416 -8.61 23.89 27.43
N GLU A 417 -9.65 24.62 27.01
CA GLU A 417 -10.36 25.58 27.86
C GLU A 417 -10.97 24.92 29.13
N ALA A 418 -11.46 23.69 29.02
CA ALA A 418 -12.02 22.95 30.15
C ALA A 418 -10.94 22.45 31.12
N VAL A 419 -9.81 21.97 30.60
CA VAL A 419 -8.64 21.54 31.38
C VAL A 419 -8.01 22.74 32.11
N GLU A 420 -7.83 23.86 31.42
CA GLU A 420 -7.32 25.09 32.00
C GLU A 420 -8.19 25.54 33.17
N ARG A 421 -9.51 25.67 32.94
CA ARG A 421 -10.47 26.05 33.99
C ARG A 421 -10.43 25.10 35.19
N LEU A 422 -10.37 23.79 34.96
CA LEU A 422 -10.27 22.80 36.04
C LEU A 422 -9.00 23.03 36.86
N TYR A 423 -7.88 23.27 36.19
CA TYR A 423 -6.59 23.41 36.84
C TYR A 423 -6.41 24.75 37.55
N THR A 424 -6.60 25.86 36.84
CA THR A 424 -6.36 27.22 37.38
C THR A 424 -7.44 27.65 38.35
N ASP A 425 -8.70 27.54 37.94
CA ASP A 425 -9.81 28.17 38.66
C ASP A 425 -10.25 27.30 39.83
N TRP A 426 -10.10 25.97 39.72
CA TRP A 426 -10.50 25.05 40.78
C TRP A 426 -9.31 24.43 41.51
N TYR A 427 -8.45 23.63 40.85
CA TYR A 427 -7.42 22.84 41.55
C TYR A 427 -6.44 23.72 42.35
N LEU A 428 -5.80 24.70 41.71
CA LEU A 428 -4.86 25.59 42.39
C LEU A 428 -5.53 26.42 43.48
N SER A 429 -6.76 26.88 43.23
CA SER A 429 -7.52 27.72 44.16
C SER A 429 -7.95 26.96 45.41
N GLU A 430 -8.52 25.75 45.26
CA GLU A 430 -8.93 24.92 46.39
C GLU A 430 -7.72 24.39 47.18
N LEU A 431 -6.66 23.97 46.48
CA LEU A 431 -5.45 23.49 47.13
C LEU A 431 -4.76 24.61 47.93
N GLY A 432 -4.65 25.80 47.33
CA GLY A 432 -4.11 26.98 47.97
C GLY A 432 -4.92 27.37 49.22
N ARG A 433 -6.25 27.40 49.11
CA ARG A 433 -7.13 27.72 50.26
C ARG A 433 -6.98 26.72 51.40
N ALA A 434 -6.95 25.42 51.09
CA ALA A 434 -6.74 24.38 52.10
C ALA A 434 -5.38 24.55 52.80
N TRP A 435 -4.32 24.78 52.02
CA TRP A 435 -2.98 24.98 52.53
C TRP A 435 -2.85 26.23 53.40
N ASP A 436 -3.38 27.37 52.94
CA ASP A 436 -3.36 28.64 53.68
C ASP A 436 -4.11 28.52 55.03
N SER A 437 -5.27 27.85 55.03
CA SER A 437 -6.02 27.59 56.26
C SER A 437 -5.20 26.79 57.27
N HIS A 438 -4.41 25.81 56.82
CA HIS A 438 -3.54 25.03 57.68
C HIS A 438 -2.34 25.84 58.18
N ILE A 439 -1.71 26.64 57.31
CA ILE A 439 -0.62 27.55 57.71
C ILE A 439 -1.06 28.47 58.84
N GLU A 440 -2.22 29.11 58.70
CA GLU A 440 -2.73 30.07 59.68
C GLU A 440 -3.11 29.35 60.99
N ARG A 441 -3.91 28.28 60.90
CA ARG A 441 -4.41 27.54 62.07
C ARG A 441 -3.30 26.88 62.88
N GLU A 442 -2.22 26.45 62.23
CA GLU A 442 -1.09 25.75 62.87
C GLU A 442 0.10 26.68 63.14
N GLY A 443 -0.01 27.98 62.83
CA GLY A 443 1.04 28.97 63.12
C GLY A 443 2.37 28.74 62.38
N LEU A 444 2.32 28.11 61.20
CA LEU A 444 3.53 27.64 60.51
C LEU A 444 4.46 28.78 60.03
N LEU A 445 3.96 30.02 59.93
CA LEU A 445 4.78 31.18 59.61
C LEU A 445 5.70 31.61 60.77
N GLU A 446 5.36 31.26 62.02
CA GLU A 446 6.21 31.54 63.19
C GLU A 446 7.44 30.64 63.21
N GLN A 447 7.24 29.36 62.85
CA GLN A 447 8.30 28.38 62.71
C GLN A 447 8.00 27.44 61.53
N TRP A 448 8.61 27.73 60.38
CA TRP A 448 8.40 26.96 59.15
C TRP A 448 9.03 25.56 59.24
N ALA A 449 8.27 24.60 59.75
CA ALA A 449 8.64 23.20 59.84
C ALA A 449 7.41 22.30 59.90
N LEU A 450 7.45 21.18 59.17
CA LEU A 450 6.47 20.10 59.31
C LEU A 450 7.08 18.93 60.08
N PRO A 451 6.31 18.22 60.93
CA PRO A 451 6.84 17.10 61.70
C PRO A 451 7.36 15.97 60.81
N ALA A 452 8.64 15.61 60.98
CA ALA A 452 9.33 14.56 60.23
C ALA A 452 9.46 14.82 58.71
N VAL A 453 9.36 16.08 58.27
CA VAL A 453 9.65 16.50 56.90
C VAL A 453 10.84 17.44 56.91
N ASP A 454 11.84 17.14 56.09
CA ASP A 454 13.01 18.00 55.94
C ASP A 454 12.68 19.20 55.04
N ASN A 455 12.96 20.41 55.51
CA ASN A 455 12.81 21.61 54.69
C ASN A 455 13.78 21.58 53.50
N GLN A 456 13.31 22.05 52.33
CA GLN A 456 14.10 22.07 51.10
C GLN A 456 15.45 22.80 51.25
N PHE A 457 15.50 23.92 51.97
CA PHE A 457 16.74 24.67 52.20
C PHE A 457 17.77 23.90 53.04
N GLN A 458 17.35 22.85 53.75
CA GLN A 458 18.25 21.95 54.48
C GLN A 458 18.80 20.81 53.61
N PHE A 459 18.32 20.66 52.37
CA PHE A 459 18.72 19.57 51.47
C PHE A 459 20.23 19.53 51.27
N PHE A 460 20.87 20.68 51.02
CA PHE A 460 22.31 20.73 50.82
C PHE A 460 23.08 20.24 52.06
N ASP A 461 22.77 20.78 53.25
CA ASP A 461 23.48 20.40 54.48
C ASP A 461 23.22 18.94 54.89
N LYS A 462 21.98 18.45 54.71
CA LYS A 462 21.58 17.09 55.12
C LYS A 462 21.98 16.01 54.13
N GLN A 463 21.80 16.24 52.84
CA GLN A 463 21.94 15.21 51.80
C GLN A 463 23.22 15.35 50.98
N VAL A 464 23.70 16.57 50.71
CA VAL A 464 24.81 16.82 49.78
C VAL A 464 26.15 16.98 50.51
N LYS A 465 26.23 17.90 51.48
CA LYS A 465 27.46 18.30 52.19
C LYS A 465 28.15 17.13 52.89
N LYS A 466 27.37 16.27 53.57
CA LYS A 466 27.90 15.05 54.21
C LYS A 466 28.53 14.08 53.22
N ARG A 467 27.93 13.93 52.03
CA ARG A 467 28.43 13.02 50.97
C ARG A 467 29.67 13.58 50.28
N LEU A 468 29.72 14.90 50.06
CA LEU A 468 30.89 15.60 49.53
C LEU A 468 32.08 15.61 50.50
N GLY A 469 31.83 15.68 51.80
CA GLY A 469 32.88 15.65 52.84
C GLY A 469 33.49 14.26 53.10
N SER A 470 32.91 13.20 52.54
CA SER A 470 33.41 11.83 52.70
C SER A 470 34.63 11.58 51.81
N LYS A 471 35.78 11.27 52.42
CA LYS A 471 37.03 10.91 51.70
C LYS A 471 36.94 9.57 50.92
N GLN A 472 35.84 8.83 51.06
CA GLN A 472 35.63 7.54 50.39
C GLN A 472 34.87 7.66 49.06
N THR A 473 34.23 8.79 48.78
CA THR A 473 33.39 8.95 47.57
C THR A 473 34.22 9.46 46.40
N LYS A 474 34.63 8.58 45.47
CA LYS A 474 35.49 8.96 44.33
C LYS A 474 34.75 9.64 43.16
N ARG A 475 33.44 9.42 43.01
CA ARG A 475 32.57 10.06 42.00
C ARG A 475 31.13 10.16 42.52
N ILE A 476 30.47 11.27 42.23
CA ILE A 476 29.05 11.51 42.53
C ILE A 476 28.40 11.94 41.21
N PHE A 477 27.37 11.21 40.79
CA PHE A 477 26.52 11.57 39.64
C PHE A 477 25.20 12.13 40.20
N VAL A 478 24.73 13.23 39.63
CA VAL A 478 23.43 13.86 39.95
C VAL A 478 22.45 13.50 38.86
#